data_AF-A0A514WWY0-F1
#
_entry.id   AF-A0A514WWY0-F1
#
_cell.length_a   1.000
_cell.length_b   1.000
_cell.length_c   1.000
_cell.angle_alpha   90.00
_cell.angle_beta   90.00
_cell.angle_gamma   90.00
#
_symmetry.space_group_name_H-M   'P 1'
#
loop_
_entity.id
_entity.type
_entity.pdbx_description
1 polymer ?
#
loop_
_entity_poly.entity_id
_entity_poly.type
_entity_poly.pdbx_seq_one_letter_code
_entity_poly.pdbx_strand_id
1 'polypeptide(L)'
;MIDAGTIAINGGATSTNDMNVTLTLNRMFVSQMKISNTPDCSCGTWEPVATSKAWTLGSANKSNTVSVQFKDYDGGVSFCASANILHDNLPPQVTLTAASGNSYQTGTNNVFNYQASDAGVGVKSVSCLLDGQAVACAGISGAITAANASAGVHKVTVTAIDNLNQSGQAYLNFTITSPYREITQTKAVTADNKVDILVVVDNSPSMQDVQKSMAKRVSSLMEQVKNLDYRIAVTTTDPSNKTYGDGRLLPLTGFTNQYVITPAMGLANAQTALSNTVQRPETGSASEQGIYVTYRVIERAIAGETNQKNFFRSDAAFSVILISDADESATAYKNIPKNLISLVNTNWPSKKFIFNSIIVRPGDKACYNEGREAYGPTYDALSRLLGYGTVGGSIIGTVCASDYGAQLAGIGQSVSQMVKTMDLDCAPIGSTTASVIVMKDGSNYTDSYEVQGLKLVFQNNLPAGSYTLSYRCQ
;
A
#
# COMPACT_ATOMS: atom_id res chain seq x y z
N MET A 1 58.85 -36.61 -61.89
CA MET A 1 57.55 -36.17 -61.33
C MET A 1 57.79 -34.85 -60.62
N ILE A 2 56.83 -33.92 -60.70
CA ILE A 2 56.96 -32.58 -60.10
C ILE A 2 56.21 -32.59 -58.76
N ASP A 3 56.94 -32.32 -57.67
CA ASP A 3 56.36 -32.26 -56.33
C ASP A 3 55.29 -31.17 -56.23
N ALA A 4 54.33 -31.40 -55.33
CA ALA A 4 53.28 -30.44 -54.99
C ALA A 4 53.87 -29.13 -54.47
N GLY A 5 53.19 -28.01 -54.76
CA GLY A 5 53.42 -26.76 -54.03
C GLY A 5 52.67 -26.72 -52.71
N THR A 6 52.60 -25.55 -52.07
CA THR A 6 51.78 -25.36 -50.86
C THR A 6 50.68 -24.34 -51.10
N ILE A 7 49.56 -24.53 -50.41
CA ILE A 7 48.43 -23.60 -50.35
C ILE A 7 48.04 -23.38 -48.89
N ALA A 8 47.80 -22.12 -48.53
CA ALA A 8 47.18 -21.74 -47.26
C ALA A 8 46.00 -20.79 -47.53
N ILE A 9 44.90 -20.98 -46.82
CA ILE A 9 43.71 -20.12 -46.92
C ILE A 9 43.72 -19.17 -45.72
N ASN A 10 43.64 -17.85 -45.95
CA ASN A 10 43.69 -16.82 -44.91
C ASN A 10 44.86 -17.01 -43.93
N GLY A 11 46.06 -17.31 -44.45
CA GLY A 11 47.24 -17.56 -43.61
C GLY A 11 47.19 -18.85 -42.78
N GLY A 12 46.28 -19.78 -43.10
CA GLY A 12 46.13 -21.06 -42.41
C GLY A 12 44.99 -21.10 -41.38
N ALA A 13 44.05 -20.15 -41.43
CA ALA A 13 42.88 -20.14 -40.57
C ALA A 13 42.04 -21.41 -40.74
N THR A 14 41.55 -21.98 -39.64
CA THR A 14 40.68 -23.16 -39.66
C THR A 14 39.22 -22.82 -40.01
N SER A 15 38.83 -21.56 -39.83
CA SER A 15 37.48 -21.07 -40.11
C SER A 15 37.45 -19.60 -40.56
N THR A 16 36.36 -19.19 -41.23
CA THR A 16 36.10 -17.82 -41.70
C THR A 16 34.59 -17.57 -41.75
N ASN A 17 34.16 -16.32 -41.57
CA ASN A 17 32.78 -15.88 -41.86
C ASN A 17 32.66 -15.14 -43.20
N ASP A 18 33.78 -14.99 -43.93
CA ASP A 18 33.83 -14.40 -45.26
C ASP A 18 33.97 -15.50 -46.32
N MET A 19 33.08 -15.47 -47.32
CA MET A 19 33.15 -16.31 -48.51
C MET A 19 34.35 -15.96 -49.40
N ASN A 20 34.88 -14.75 -49.28
CA ASN A 20 36.05 -14.29 -50.02
C ASN A 20 37.29 -14.41 -49.13
N VAL A 21 38.21 -15.27 -49.55
CA VAL A 21 39.44 -15.59 -48.83
C VAL A 21 40.66 -15.21 -49.64
N THR A 22 41.80 -15.09 -48.96
CA THR A 22 43.10 -14.92 -49.60
C THR A 22 43.85 -16.24 -49.59
N LEU A 23 44.26 -16.72 -50.76
CA LEU A 23 45.12 -17.89 -50.93
C LEU A 23 46.57 -17.44 -50.93
N THR A 24 47.41 -18.06 -50.11
CA THR A 24 48.88 -17.95 -50.20
C THR A 24 49.41 -19.21 -50.87
N LEU A 25 50.14 -19.02 -51.97
CA LEU A 25 50.59 -20.09 -52.87
C LEU A 25 52.11 -20.04 -52.96
N ASN A 26 52.78 -21.19 -52.87
CA ASN A 26 54.23 -21.25 -52.98
C ASN A 26 54.68 -22.45 -53.81
N ARG A 27 55.37 -22.14 -54.92
CA ARG A 27 56.13 -23.09 -55.73
C ARG A 27 57.16 -22.34 -56.57
N MET A 28 58.37 -22.87 -56.65
CA MET A 28 59.46 -22.31 -57.47
C MET A 28 59.52 -22.97 -58.85
N PHE A 29 60.11 -22.27 -59.82
CA PHE A 29 60.35 -22.74 -61.20
C PHE A 29 59.06 -23.14 -61.97
N VAL A 30 57.97 -22.41 -61.74
CA VAL A 30 56.67 -22.64 -62.40
C VAL A 30 56.19 -21.41 -63.15
N SER A 31 55.46 -21.61 -64.25
CA SER A 31 54.95 -20.57 -65.13
C SER A 31 53.45 -20.33 -64.96
N GLN A 32 52.70 -21.40 -64.66
CA GLN A 32 51.24 -21.36 -64.51
C GLN A 32 50.77 -22.07 -63.24
N MET A 33 49.57 -21.72 -62.79
CA MET A 33 48.82 -22.42 -61.75
C MET A 33 47.38 -22.68 -62.19
N LYS A 34 46.72 -23.64 -61.56
CA LYS A 34 45.30 -23.96 -61.74
C LYS A 34 44.69 -24.23 -60.38
N ILE A 35 43.66 -23.46 -60.01
CA ILE A 35 43.01 -23.51 -58.69
C ILE A 35 41.59 -24.03 -58.84
N SER A 36 41.13 -24.81 -57.87
CA SER A 36 39.80 -25.43 -57.85
C SER A 36 39.17 -25.43 -56.45
N ASN A 37 37.83 -25.38 -56.39
CA ASN A 37 37.04 -25.67 -55.18
C ASN A 37 36.74 -27.18 -55.01
N THR A 38 37.43 -28.04 -55.77
CA THR A 38 37.38 -29.50 -55.63
C THR A 38 38.67 -30.00 -54.98
N PRO A 39 38.64 -31.14 -54.27
CA PRO A 39 39.81 -31.63 -53.52
C PRO A 39 40.95 -32.19 -54.37
N ASP A 40 40.70 -32.47 -55.65
CA ASP A 40 41.53 -33.32 -56.51
C ASP A 40 42.14 -32.57 -57.72
N CYS A 41 42.00 -31.24 -57.76
CA CYS A 41 42.42 -30.42 -58.89
C CYS A 41 41.82 -30.86 -60.25
N SER A 42 40.69 -31.58 -60.25
CA SER A 42 40.06 -32.10 -61.48
C SER A 42 39.51 -31.02 -62.41
N CYS A 43 39.20 -29.83 -61.87
CA CYS A 43 38.73 -28.68 -62.63
C CYS A 43 39.58 -27.43 -62.38
N GLY A 44 39.13 -26.28 -62.90
CA GLY A 44 39.86 -25.01 -62.90
C GLY A 44 40.51 -24.69 -64.24
N THR A 45 40.96 -23.44 -64.39
CA THR A 45 41.65 -22.95 -65.59
C THR A 45 43.10 -22.61 -65.29
N TRP A 46 44.00 -22.94 -66.21
CA TRP A 46 45.41 -22.53 -66.11
C TRP A 46 45.54 -21.01 -66.28
N GLU A 47 46.27 -20.39 -65.36
CA GLU A 47 46.54 -18.95 -65.32
C GLU A 47 48.01 -18.69 -64.92
N PRO A 48 48.55 -17.47 -65.12
CA PRO A 48 49.90 -17.15 -64.64
C PRO A 48 50.06 -17.39 -63.14
N VAL A 49 51.20 -17.91 -62.71
CA VAL A 49 51.45 -18.15 -61.28
C VAL A 49 51.45 -16.85 -60.49
N ALA A 50 50.80 -16.85 -59.34
CA ALA A 50 50.85 -15.77 -58.35
C ALA A 50 51.09 -16.37 -56.96
N THR A 51 51.76 -15.62 -56.08
CA THR A 51 52.01 -16.05 -54.69
C THR A 51 50.85 -15.71 -53.74
N SER A 52 49.94 -14.84 -54.17
CA SER A 52 48.71 -14.48 -53.45
C SER A 52 47.55 -14.31 -54.42
N LYS A 53 46.36 -14.79 -54.06
CA LYS A 53 45.15 -14.65 -54.88
C LYS A 53 43.88 -14.56 -54.05
N ALA A 54 43.01 -13.61 -54.38
CA ALA A 54 41.64 -13.56 -53.86
C ALA A 54 40.81 -14.71 -54.46
N TRP A 55 40.04 -15.39 -53.62
CA TRP A 55 39.29 -16.58 -54.00
C TRP A 55 37.95 -16.64 -53.30
N THR A 56 36.91 -17.09 -54.00
CA THR A 56 35.58 -17.28 -53.43
C THR A 56 35.34 -18.76 -53.17
N LEU A 57 34.99 -19.09 -51.92
CA LEU A 57 34.68 -20.44 -51.47
C LEU A 57 33.45 -21.00 -52.19
N GLY A 58 33.32 -22.33 -52.25
CA GLY A 58 32.24 -23.00 -52.99
C GLY A 58 30.94 -23.16 -52.22
N SER A 59 30.94 -23.02 -50.89
CA SER A 59 29.76 -23.25 -50.04
C SER A 59 29.82 -22.45 -48.75
N ALA A 60 28.69 -21.84 -48.37
CA ALA A 60 28.54 -21.23 -47.05
C ALA A 60 28.22 -22.29 -45.98
N ASN A 61 28.61 -22.02 -44.74
CA ASN A 61 28.26 -22.78 -43.52
C ASN A 61 28.68 -24.26 -43.57
N LYS A 62 29.81 -24.53 -44.25
CA LYS A 62 30.36 -25.86 -44.52
C LYS A 62 31.89 -25.80 -44.66
N SER A 63 32.54 -26.96 -44.53
CA SER A 63 33.94 -27.12 -44.87
C SER A 63 34.14 -26.96 -46.37
N ASN A 64 35.04 -26.08 -46.77
CA ASN A 64 35.46 -25.85 -48.16
C ASN A 64 36.89 -26.35 -48.34
N THR A 65 37.13 -27.07 -49.45
CA THR A 65 38.46 -27.48 -49.88
C THR A 65 38.87 -26.65 -51.08
N VAL A 66 40.02 -25.99 -51.02
CA VAL A 66 40.62 -25.32 -52.17
C VAL A 66 41.90 -26.06 -52.54
N SER A 67 42.06 -26.37 -53.82
CA SER A 67 43.22 -27.10 -54.33
C SER A 67 43.94 -26.33 -55.44
N VAL A 68 45.23 -26.59 -55.61
CA VAL A 68 46.09 -25.98 -56.62
C VAL A 68 47.02 -27.01 -57.27
N GLN A 69 47.18 -26.87 -58.59
CA GLN A 69 48.24 -27.50 -59.38
C GLN A 69 49.11 -26.42 -60.02
N PHE A 70 50.39 -26.72 -60.20
CA PHE A 70 51.33 -25.84 -60.88
C PHE A 70 51.85 -26.49 -62.15
N LYS A 71 52.28 -25.67 -63.11
CA LYS A 71 52.91 -26.12 -64.35
C LYS A 71 54.22 -25.38 -64.56
N ASP A 72 55.28 -26.11 -64.89
CA ASP A 72 56.59 -25.54 -65.18
C ASP A 72 56.66 -24.84 -66.55
N TYR A 73 57.84 -24.35 -66.93
CA TYR A 73 58.07 -23.72 -68.23
C TYR A 73 58.11 -24.73 -69.39
N ASP A 74 58.30 -26.02 -69.08
CA ASP A 74 58.37 -27.14 -70.05
C ASP A 74 56.99 -27.83 -70.23
N GLY A 75 55.97 -27.40 -69.49
CA GLY A 75 54.61 -27.91 -69.54
C GLY A 75 54.31 -29.06 -68.58
N GLY A 76 55.26 -29.48 -67.74
CA GLY A 76 55.07 -30.50 -66.73
C GLY A 76 54.15 -30.05 -65.59
N VAL A 77 53.24 -30.92 -65.14
CA VAL A 77 52.21 -30.63 -64.12
C VAL A 77 52.58 -31.25 -62.77
N SER A 78 52.43 -30.49 -61.68
CA SER A 78 52.67 -30.95 -60.31
C SER A 78 51.60 -31.89 -59.78
N PHE A 79 51.91 -32.59 -58.69
CA PHE A 79 50.88 -33.15 -57.81
C PHE A 79 49.94 -32.05 -57.28
N CYS A 80 48.71 -32.43 -56.97
CA CYS A 80 47.70 -31.54 -56.40
C CYS A 80 48.01 -31.25 -54.94
N ALA A 81 47.97 -29.97 -54.55
CA ALA A 81 48.01 -29.54 -53.16
C ALA A 81 46.63 -28.99 -52.76
N SER A 82 46.21 -29.19 -51.51
CA SER A 82 44.93 -28.66 -51.02
C SER A 82 45.00 -28.15 -49.59
N ALA A 83 44.07 -27.25 -49.26
CA ALA A 83 43.82 -26.73 -47.91
C ALA A 83 42.31 -26.69 -47.65
N ASN A 84 41.92 -26.77 -46.38
CA ASN A 84 40.54 -26.74 -45.95
C ASN A 84 40.27 -25.53 -45.05
N ILE A 85 39.06 -24.98 -45.12
CA ILE A 85 38.56 -23.96 -44.20
C ILE A 85 37.06 -24.16 -43.96
N LEU A 86 36.60 -24.05 -42.71
CA LEU A 86 35.16 -24.02 -42.39
C LEU A 86 34.63 -22.61 -42.61
N HIS A 87 33.73 -22.43 -43.57
CA HIS A 87 32.96 -21.18 -43.63
C HIS A 87 31.81 -21.27 -42.63
N ASP A 88 31.60 -20.24 -41.82
CA ASP A 88 30.46 -20.11 -40.92
C ASP A 88 30.09 -18.63 -40.71
N ASN A 89 28.89 -18.24 -41.14
CA ASN A 89 28.33 -16.91 -40.93
C ASN A 89 27.00 -16.93 -40.15
N LEU A 90 26.71 -18.04 -39.45
CA LEU A 90 25.53 -18.15 -38.62
C LEU A 90 25.89 -17.82 -37.17
N PRO A 91 25.17 -16.90 -36.50
CA PRO A 91 25.37 -16.68 -35.09
C PRO A 91 24.84 -17.87 -34.26
N PRO A 92 25.32 -18.01 -33.01
CA PRO A 92 24.76 -18.96 -32.07
C PRO A 92 23.25 -18.80 -31.90
N GLN A 93 22.55 -19.90 -31.66
CA GLN A 93 21.16 -19.91 -31.21
C GLN A 93 21.12 -19.97 -29.69
N VAL A 94 20.24 -19.17 -29.07
CA VAL A 94 20.03 -19.15 -27.62
C VAL A 94 18.57 -19.43 -27.34
N THR A 95 18.31 -20.39 -26.46
CA THR A 95 16.99 -20.66 -25.90
C THR A 95 16.95 -20.21 -24.45
N LEU A 96 15.82 -19.64 -24.03
CA LEU A 96 15.58 -19.18 -22.67
C LEU A 96 14.16 -19.57 -22.27
N THR A 97 14.01 -20.24 -21.14
CA THR A 97 12.74 -20.82 -20.67
C THR A 97 12.50 -20.49 -19.19
N ALA A 98 11.23 -20.43 -18.81
CA ALA A 98 10.78 -20.11 -17.45
C ALA A 98 9.52 -20.92 -17.10
N ALA A 99 9.09 -20.84 -15.84
CA ALA A 99 7.81 -21.42 -15.41
C ALA A 99 6.60 -20.74 -16.07
N SER A 100 5.47 -21.44 -16.16
CA SER A 100 4.28 -20.98 -16.87
C SER A 100 3.76 -19.63 -16.35
N GLY A 101 3.56 -18.67 -17.27
CA GLY A 101 2.93 -17.38 -17.00
C GLY A 101 3.88 -16.24 -16.67
N ASN A 102 5.19 -16.50 -16.48
CA ASN A 102 6.22 -15.48 -16.21
C ASN A 102 5.82 -14.45 -15.13
N SER A 103 5.02 -14.88 -14.15
CA SER A 103 4.50 -14.02 -13.08
C SER A 103 4.76 -14.70 -11.75
N TYR A 104 5.39 -13.97 -10.84
CA TYR A 104 5.86 -14.46 -9.55
C TYR A 104 5.55 -13.47 -8.44
N GLN A 105 5.78 -13.86 -7.18
CA GLN A 105 5.53 -13.04 -6.00
C GLN A 105 6.85 -12.51 -5.43
N THR A 106 6.80 -11.41 -4.69
CA THR A 106 7.97 -10.93 -3.94
C THR A 106 8.46 -12.00 -2.94
N GLY A 107 9.78 -12.09 -2.75
CA GLY A 107 10.39 -13.05 -1.82
C GLY A 107 10.52 -14.49 -2.34
N THR A 108 10.20 -14.75 -3.62
CA THR A 108 10.49 -16.05 -4.27
C THR A 108 11.79 -16.00 -5.06
N ASN A 109 12.44 -17.17 -5.19
CA ASN A 109 13.56 -17.36 -6.11
C ASN A 109 13.02 -17.83 -7.46
N ASN A 110 13.22 -17.03 -8.51
CA ASN A 110 12.69 -17.32 -9.84
C ASN A 110 13.81 -17.82 -10.74
N VAL A 111 13.60 -18.97 -11.38
CA VAL A 111 14.64 -19.68 -12.13
C VAL A 111 14.35 -19.64 -13.63
N PHE A 112 15.35 -19.26 -14.42
CA PHE A 112 15.30 -19.16 -15.88
C PHE A 112 16.37 -20.05 -16.48
N ASN A 113 15.99 -21.08 -17.22
CA ASN A 113 16.93 -22.02 -17.83
C ASN A 113 17.30 -21.56 -19.23
N TYR A 114 18.58 -21.63 -19.58
CA TYR A 114 19.06 -21.27 -20.91
C TYR A 114 19.93 -22.38 -21.53
N GLN A 115 19.99 -22.38 -22.86
CA GLN A 115 20.91 -23.19 -23.62
C GLN A 115 21.32 -22.45 -24.90
N ALA A 116 22.63 -22.37 -25.12
CA ALA A 116 23.25 -21.86 -26.32
C ALA A 116 23.80 -23.02 -27.15
N SER A 117 23.68 -22.91 -28.47
CA SER A 117 24.22 -23.87 -29.43
C SER A 117 24.68 -23.14 -30.68
N ASP A 118 25.70 -23.67 -31.32
CA ASP A 118 26.19 -23.16 -32.59
C ASP A 118 26.42 -24.33 -33.55
N ALA A 119 25.98 -24.19 -34.81
CA ALA A 119 26.02 -25.28 -35.78
C ALA A 119 27.35 -25.38 -36.54
N GLY A 120 28.22 -24.37 -36.46
CA GLY A 120 29.47 -24.30 -37.19
C GLY A 120 30.67 -24.30 -36.26
N VAL A 121 31.23 -23.13 -35.97
CA VAL A 121 32.51 -22.99 -35.26
C VAL A 121 32.41 -23.20 -33.74
N GLY A 122 31.21 -23.34 -33.19
CA GLY A 122 30.99 -23.56 -31.78
C GLY A 122 30.90 -22.27 -30.97
N VAL A 123 30.32 -22.36 -29.78
CA VAL A 123 30.15 -21.23 -28.86
C VAL A 123 31.45 -20.94 -28.12
N LYS A 124 31.93 -19.70 -28.21
CA LYS A 124 33.12 -19.17 -27.52
C LYS A 124 32.80 -18.70 -26.11
N SER A 125 31.69 -17.99 -25.92
CA SER A 125 31.28 -17.48 -24.60
C SER A 125 29.78 -17.25 -24.49
N VAL A 126 29.29 -17.24 -23.24
CA VAL A 126 27.91 -16.88 -22.88
C VAL A 126 27.95 -15.84 -21.77
N SER A 127 27.08 -14.84 -21.86
CA SER A 127 26.88 -13.79 -20.86
C SER A 127 25.41 -13.62 -20.55
N CYS A 128 25.09 -13.31 -19.29
CA CYS A 128 23.73 -13.25 -18.78
C CYS A 128 23.55 -11.94 -18.04
N LEU A 129 22.42 -11.29 -18.28
CA LEU A 129 22.02 -10.06 -17.62
C LEU A 129 20.66 -10.25 -16.94
N LEU A 130 20.53 -9.75 -15.72
CA LEU A 130 19.26 -9.50 -15.04
C LEU A 130 19.10 -7.98 -14.92
N ASP A 131 18.09 -7.42 -15.58
CA ASP A 131 17.84 -5.96 -15.63
C ASP A 131 19.06 -5.14 -16.06
N GLY A 132 19.85 -5.70 -16.98
CA GLY A 132 21.08 -5.08 -17.48
C GLY A 132 22.31 -5.29 -16.58
N GLN A 133 22.17 -5.91 -15.41
CA GLN A 133 23.29 -6.24 -14.52
C GLN A 133 23.82 -7.65 -14.81
N ALA A 134 25.15 -7.80 -14.84
CA ALA A 134 25.78 -9.08 -15.10
C ALA A 134 25.47 -10.09 -13.98
N VAL A 135 25.00 -11.27 -14.38
CA VAL A 135 24.75 -12.42 -13.50
C VAL A 135 25.53 -13.63 -14.00
N ALA A 136 25.83 -14.57 -13.10
CA ALA A 136 26.61 -15.75 -13.45
C ALA A 136 25.86 -16.65 -14.44
N CYS A 137 26.56 -17.02 -15.52
CA CYS A 137 26.18 -18.13 -16.41
C CYS A 137 27.15 -19.29 -16.18
N ALA A 138 26.66 -20.52 -16.21
CA ALA A 138 27.50 -21.72 -16.31
C ALA A 138 27.57 -22.19 -17.78
N GLY A 139 28.77 -22.17 -18.38
CA GLY A 139 29.03 -22.75 -19.70
C GLY A 139 28.01 -22.35 -20.79
N ILE A 140 27.67 -23.31 -21.66
CA ILE A 140 26.69 -23.12 -22.74
C ILE A 140 25.24 -23.41 -22.31
N SER A 141 25.00 -23.98 -21.13
CA SER A 141 23.66 -24.21 -20.60
C SER A 141 23.66 -24.13 -19.07
N GLY A 142 22.59 -23.57 -18.52
CA GLY A 142 22.50 -23.36 -17.08
C GLY A 142 21.21 -22.67 -16.66
N ALA A 143 21.20 -22.15 -15.44
CA ALA A 143 20.06 -21.50 -14.83
C ALA A 143 20.45 -20.14 -14.23
N ILE A 144 19.62 -19.13 -14.47
CA ILE A 144 19.73 -17.79 -13.88
C ILE A 144 18.69 -17.72 -12.77
N THR A 145 19.10 -17.32 -11.57
CA THR A 145 18.18 -17.14 -10.43
C THR A 145 18.01 -15.66 -10.13
N ALA A 146 16.79 -15.15 -10.29
CA ALA A 146 16.40 -13.84 -9.78
C ALA A 146 15.88 -14.00 -8.34
N ALA A 147 16.78 -13.81 -7.37
CA ALA A 147 16.45 -13.90 -5.95
C ALA A 147 15.91 -12.54 -5.44
N ASN A 148 14.80 -12.57 -4.71
CA ASN A 148 14.23 -11.39 -4.03
C ASN A 148 14.04 -10.16 -4.93
N ALA A 149 13.69 -10.38 -6.21
CA ALA A 149 13.38 -9.29 -7.12
C ALA A 149 12.21 -8.45 -6.55
N SER A 150 12.34 -7.13 -6.67
CA SER A 150 11.30 -6.17 -6.26
C SER A 150 10.02 -6.36 -7.07
N ALA A 151 8.89 -5.85 -6.59
CA ALA A 151 7.69 -5.79 -7.42
C ALA A 151 7.93 -4.95 -8.68
N GLY A 152 7.45 -5.41 -9.83
CA GLY A 152 7.64 -4.74 -11.12
C GLY A 152 7.91 -5.70 -12.27
N VAL A 153 8.23 -5.12 -13.43
CA VAL A 153 8.63 -5.87 -14.63
C VAL A 153 10.15 -5.96 -14.67
N HIS A 154 10.65 -7.16 -14.91
CA HIS A 154 12.05 -7.49 -14.98
C HIS A 154 12.39 -8.22 -16.28
N LYS A 155 13.67 -8.21 -16.66
CA LYS A 155 14.15 -8.83 -17.90
C LYS A 155 15.40 -9.66 -17.66
N VAL A 156 15.35 -10.91 -18.11
CA VAL A 156 16.53 -11.77 -18.27
C VAL A 156 17.00 -11.70 -19.72
N THR A 157 18.30 -11.58 -19.93
CA THR A 157 18.92 -11.59 -21.26
C THR A 157 20.11 -12.54 -21.25
N VAL A 158 20.21 -13.39 -22.27
CA VAL A 158 21.34 -14.31 -22.48
C VAL A 158 21.91 -14.07 -23.86
N THR A 159 23.21 -13.82 -23.93
CA THR A 159 23.94 -13.56 -25.18
C THR A 159 25.04 -14.60 -25.32
N ALA A 160 25.11 -15.27 -26.47
CA ALA A 160 26.17 -16.19 -26.82
C ALA A 160 27.00 -15.63 -28.00
N ILE A 161 28.31 -15.83 -27.94
CA ILE A 161 29.27 -15.42 -28.98
C ILE A 161 29.98 -16.67 -29.48
N ASP A 162 30.15 -16.83 -30.80
CA ASP A 162 30.88 -17.94 -31.40
C ASP A 162 32.41 -17.68 -31.53
N ASN A 163 33.14 -18.66 -32.07
CA ASN A 163 34.58 -18.54 -32.29
C ASN A 163 34.98 -17.56 -33.42
N LEU A 164 34.03 -17.07 -34.21
CA LEU A 164 34.21 -16.01 -35.23
C LEU A 164 33.68 -14.64 -34.77
N ASN A 165 33.29 -14.52 -33.49
CA ASN A 165 32.73 -13.33 -32.83
C ASN A 165 31.35 -12.89 -33.34
N GLN A 166 30.56 -13.80 -33.89
CA GLN A 166 29.15 -13.57 -34.20
C GLN A 166 28.31 -13.76 -32.94
N SER A 167 27.26 -12.97 -32.76
CA SER A 167 26.47 -12.95 -31.53
C SER A 167 25.02 -13.36 -31.76
N GLY A 168 24.52 -14.27 -30.93
CA GLY A 168 23.10 -14.60 -30.78
C GLY A 168 22.58 -14.24 -29.41
N GLN A 169 21.29 -13.88 -29.31
CA GLN A 169 20.69 -13.42 -28.06
C GLN A 169 19.25 -13.90 -27.89
N ALA A 170 18.87 -14.19 -26.64
CA ALA A 170 17.49 -14.39 -26.22
C ALA A 170 17.17 -13.57 -24.98
N TYR A 171 15.91 -13.19 -24.80
CA TYR A 171 15.43 -12.50 -23.61
C TYR A 171 14.03 -12.96 -23.19
N LEU A 172 13.71 -12.77 -21.91
CA LEU A 172 12.40 -13.07 -21.34
C LEU A 172 12.04 -11.98 -20.32
N ASN A 173 10.83 -11.44 -20.44
CA ASN A 173 10.26 -10.52 -19.47
C ASN A 173 9.42 -11.29 -18.45
N PHE A 174 9.54 -10.94 -17.17
CA PHE A 174 8.72 -11.50 -16.09
C PHE A 174 8.23 -10.41 -15.15
N THR A 175 7.12 -10.67 -14.48
CA THR A 175 6.50 -9.72 -13.53
C THR A 175 6.60 -10.28 -12.12
N ILE A 176 7.03 -9.45 -11.19
CA ILE A 176 6.93 -9.71 -9.75
C ILE A 176 5.77 -8.90 -9.19
N THR A 177 4.86 -9.59 -8.52
CA THR A 177 3.71 -9.01 -7.84
C THR A 177 3.95 -9.01 -6.33
N SER A 178 3.57 -7.92 -5.65
CA SER A 178 3.54 -7.89 -4.19
C SER A 178 2.12 -8.19 -3.73
N PRO A 179 1.89 -9.14 -2.81
CA PRO A 179 0.57 -9.35 -2.21
C PRO A 179 0.17 -8.23 -1.24
N TYR A 180 1.05 -7.25 -1.04
CA TYR A 180 0.89 -6.18 -0.07
C TYR A 180 1.19 -4.82 -0.69
N ARG A 181 0.48 -3.79 -0.23
CA ARG A 181 0.74 -2.38 -0.54
C ARG A 181 1.41 -1.69 0.64
N GLU A 182 2.36 -0.81 0.32
CA GLU A 182 2.96 0.11 1.29
C GLU A 182 2.02 1.30 1.48
N ILE A 183 1.73 1.64 2.72
CA ILE A 183 0.90 2.78 3.10
C ILE A 183 1.78 3.80 3.80
N THR A 184 1.61 5.05 3.41
CA THR A 184 2.09 6.21 4.17
C THR A 184 0.92 7.17 4.32
N GLN A 185 0.52 7.42 5.56
CA GLN A 185 -0.58 8.33 5.88
C GLN A 185 -0.13 9.36 6.90
N THR A 186 -0.61 10.60 6.73
CA THR A 186 -0.31 11.70 7.64
C THR A 186 -1.55 12.04 8.45
N LYS A 187 -1.41 12.13 9.78
CA LYS A 187 -2.47 12.53 10.70
C LYS A 187 -1.95 13.71 11.54
N ALA A 188 -2.78 14.74 11.72
CA ALA A 188 -2.46 15.86 12.58
C ALA A 188 -3.12 15.66 13.95
N VAL A 189 -2.32 15.82 15.01
CA VAL A 189 -2.83 15.95 16.38
C VAL A 189 -2.71 17.41 16.78
N THR A 190 -3.84 18.05 17.04
CA THR A 190 -3.92 19.50 17.29
C THR A 190 -3.88 19.85 18.77
N ALA A 191 -4.32 18.93 19.64
CA ALA A 191 -4.14 19.00 21.08
C ALA A 191 -4.07 17.58 21.67
N ASP A 192 -3.41 17.44 22.83
CA ASP A 192 -3.06 16.15 23.43
C ASP A 192 -4.04 15.68 24.51
N ASN A 193 -4.84 16.58 25.07
CA ASN A 193 -5.73 16.24 26.18
C ASN A 193 -7.10 16.92 26.13
N LYS A 194 -7.44 17.62 25.04
CA LYS A 194 -8.68 18.41 24.95
C LYS A 194 -9.85 17.59 24.41
N VAL A 195 -10.97 17.61 25.13
CA VAL A 195 -12.22 16.99 24.67
C VAL A 195 -13.44 17.86 24.97
N ASP A 196 -14.29 18.07 23.97
CA ASP A 196 -15.60 18.68 24.12
C ASP A 196 -16.66 17.57 24.20
N ILE A 197 -17.48 17.57 25.25
CA ILE A 197 -18.51 16.55 25.51
C ILE A 197 -19.88 17.24 25.51
N LEU A 198 -20.72 16.90 24.55
CA LEU A 198 -22.11 17.38 24.52
C LEU A 198 -23.01 16.30 25.08
N VAL A 199 -23.70 16.59 26.17
CA VAL A 199 -24.76 15.72 26.71
C VAL A 199 -26.09 16.17 26.14
N VAL A 200 -26.75 15.29 25.40
CA VAL A 200 -28.05 15.54 24.77
C VAL A 200 -29.08 14.73 25.54
N VAL A 201 -29.93 15.41 26.30
CA VAL A 201 -30.86 14.77 27.23
C VAL A 201 -32.27 14.88 26.70
N ASP A 202 -32.91 13.74 26.54
CA ASP A 202 -34.34 13.62 26.30
C ASP A 202 -35.12 14.15 27.49
N ASN A 203 -35.97 15.13 27.19
CA ASN A 203 -36.70 15.89 28.19
C ASN A 203 -38.22 15.69 28.16
N SER A 204 -38.64 14.59 27.57
CA SER A 204 -39.99 14.07 27.68
C SER A 204 -40.29 13.56 29.10
N PRO A 205 -41.57 13.55 29.52
CA PRO A 205 -41.95 13.05 30.85
C PRO A 205 -41.56 11.59 31.15
N SER A 206 -41.41 10.75 30.13
CA SER A 206 -41.02 9.32 30.24
C SER A 206 -39.58 9.13 30.71
N MET A 207 -38.75 10.17 30.64
CA MET A 207 -37.33 10.14 31.01
C MET A 207 -37.02 10.53 32.45
N GLN A 208 -38.04 10.87 33.25
CA GLN A 208 -37.85 11.40 34.61
C GLN A 208 -37.08 10.45 35.54
N ASP A 209 -37.38 9.16 35.49
CA ASP A 209 -36.72 8.12 36.29
C ASP A 209 -35.27 7.90 35.85
N VAL A 210 -35.05 7.84 34.52
CA VAL A 210 -33.74 7.68 33.88
C VAL A 210 -32.83 8.86 34.23
N GLN A 211 -33.29 10.10 34.04
CA GLN A 211 -32.51 11.30 34.37
C GLN A 211 -32.14 11.34 35.85
N LYS A 212 -33.09 11.05 36.75
CA LYS A 212 -32.85 11.02 38.20
C LYS A 212 -31.85 9.94 38.61
N SER A 213 -31.88 8.78 37.96
CA SER A 213 -30.93 7.70 38.22
C SER A 213 -29.53 8.02 37.68
N MET A 214 -29.46 8.55 36.46
CA MET A 214 -28.22 8.92 35.79
C MET A 214 -27.49 10.09 36.47
N ALA A 215 -28.23 11.10 36.94
CA ALA A 215 -27.66 12.22 37.69
C ALA A 215 -26.89 11.76 38.94
N LYS A 216 -27.35 10.69 39.62
CA LYS A 216 -26.65 10.08 40.75
C LYS A 216 -25.36 9.34 40.37
N ARG A 217 -25.05 9.21 39.08
CA ARG A 217 -23.95 8.40 38.54
C ARG A 217 -23.00 9.16 37.63
N VAL A 218 -23.20 10.46 37.42
CA VAL A 218 -22.30 11.30 36.61
C VAL A 218 -20.86 11.31 37.13
N SER A 219 -20.65 11.02 38.42
CA SER A 219 -19.31 10.84 39.00
C SER A 219 -18.50 9.77 38.26
N SER A 220 -19.15 8.68 37.81
CA SER A 220 -18.47 7.60 37.08
C SER A 220 -17.90 8.09 35.75
N LEU A 221 -18.60 8.98 35.04
CA LEU A 221 -18.08 9.65 33.84
C LEU A 221 -16.95 10.62 34.20
N MET A 222 -17.19 11.50 35.19
CA MET A 222 -16.24 12.56 35.55
C MET A 222 -14.91 12.01 36.04
N GLU A 223 -14.90 10.88 36.76
CA GLU A 223 -13.67 10.22 37.21
C GLU A 223 -12.77 9.76 36.05
N GLN A 224 -13.36 9.36 34.92
CA GLN A 224 -12.60 8.89 33.76
C GLN A 224 -11.98 10.04 32.97
N VAL A 225 -12.64 11.21 32.95
CA VAL A 225 -12.23 12.37 32.15
C VAL A 225 -11.50 13.45 32.97
N LYS A 226 -11.36 13.28 34.29
CA LYS A 226 -10.79 14.30 35.20
C LYS A 226 -9.38 14.79 34.85
N ASN A 227 -8.60 13.96 34.14
CA ASN A 227 -7.24 14.28 33.71
C ASN A 227 -7.18 14.91 32.31
N LEU A 228 -8.33 15.16 31.68
CA LEU A 228 -8.44 15.83 30.39
C LEU A 228 -8.76 17.31 30.58
N ASP A 229 -8.40 18.12 29.59
CA ASP A 229 -8.93 19.48 29.43
C ASP A 229 -10.33 19.37 28.80
N TYR A 230 -11.33 19.02 29.61
CA TYR A 230 -12.69 18.82 29.15
C TYR A 230 -13.50 20.13 29.07
N ARG A 231 -14.44 20.18 28.12
CA ARG A 231 -15.59 21.10 28.16
C ARG A 231 -16.85 20.26 28.08
N ILE A 232 -17.77 20.38 29.02
CA ILE A 232 -19.04 19.64 28.99
C ILE A 232 -20.19 20.63 28.92
N ALA A 233 -21.08 20.46 27.95
CA ALA A 233 -22.31 21.22 27.85
C ALA A 233 -23.52 20.30 27.76
N VAL A 234 -24.69 20.79 28.12
CA VAL A 234 -25.94 20.04 28.07
C VAL A 234 -26.92 20.74 27.14
N THR A 235 -27.64 19.98 26.32
CA THR A 235 -28.78 20.44 25.51
C THR A 235 -29.91 19.40 25.57
N THR A 236 -31.07 19.74 25.03
CA THR A 236 -32.23 18.83 24.96
C THR A 236 -32.43 18.30 23.55
N THR A 237 -33.07 17.14 23.42
CA THR A 237 -33.51 16.56 22.14
C THR A 237 -34.66 17.31 21.47
N ASP A 238 -35.42 18.13 22.22
CA ASP A 238 -36.58 18.89 21.72
C ASP A 238 -36.16 20.07 20.81
N PRO A 239 -36.47 20.05 19.50
CA PRO A 239 -36.16 21.15 18.60
C PRO A 239 -37.17 22.31 18.67
N SER A 240 -38.35 22.11 19.27
CA SER A 240 -39.47 23.05 19.24
C SER A 240 -39.37 24.13 20.33
N ASN A 241 -38.64 23.86 21.41
CA ASN A 241 -38.49 24.79 22.52
C ASN A 241 -37.67 26.03 22.12
N LYS A 242 -38.31 27.20 22.11
CA LYS A 242 -37.69 28.46 21.67
C LYS A 242 -36.59 28.97 22.60
N THR A 243 -36.62 28.55 23.86
CA THR A 243 -35.69 29.03 24.90
C THR A 243 -34.49 28.09 25.05
N TYR A 244 -34.76 26.79 25.11
CA TYR A 244 -33.79 25.76 25.49
C TYR A 244 -33.65 24.62 24.47
N GLY A 245 -34.41 24.66 23.37
CA GLY A 245 -34.34 23.69 22.27
C GLY A 245 -33.60 24.22 21.05
N ASP A 246 -33.72 23.48 19.94
CA ASP A 246 -33.07 23.76 18.65
C ASP A 246 -31.54 23.93 18.77
N GLY A 247 -30.91 23.09 19.60
CA GLY A 247 -29.47 23.10 19.84
C GLY A 247 -28.96 24.27 20.71
N ARG A 248 -29.83 24.86 21.54
CA ARG A 248 -29.39 25.80 22.58
C ARG A 248 -28.83 25.05 23.78
N LEU A 249 -27.70 25.52 24.30
CA LEU A 249 -27.13 24.96 25.52
C LEU A 249 -27.97 25.38 26.73
N LEU A 250 -28.13 24.47 27.68
CA LEU A 250 -28.79 24.72 28.94
C LEU A 250 -27.87 25.49 29.90
N PRO A 251 -28.41 26.46 30.67
CA PRO A 251 -27.68 27.02 31.79
C PRO A 251 -27.44 25.93 32.84
N LEU A 252 -26.27 25.94 33.46
CA LEU A 252 -25.89 24.96 34.48
C LEU A 252 -26.70 25.19 35.75
N THR A 253 -27.51 24.20 36.14
CA THR A 253 -28.37 24.30 37.32
C THR A 253 -27.55 24.51 38.60
N GLY A 254 -27.80 25.60 39.31
CA GLY A 254 -27.05 26.00 40.51
C GLY A 254 -25.83 26.87 40.23
N PHE A 255 -25.59 27.28 38.97
CA PHE A 255 -24.48 28.13 38.58
C PHE A 255 -24.97 29.32 37.74
N THR A 256 -24.65 30.54 38.18
CA THR A 256 -25.13 31.76 37.52
C THR A 256 -24.37 32.03 36.22
N ASN A 257 -25.09 32.20 35.11
CA ASN A 257 -24.56 32.57 33.80
C ASN A 257 -23.46 31.62 33.25
N GLN A 258 -23.50 30.34 33.63
CA GLN A 258 -22.58 29.33 33.12
C GLN A 258 -23.32 28.29 32.27
N TYR A 259 -22.68 27.86 31.17
CA TYR A 259 -23.22 26.89 30.20
C TYR A 259 -22.26 25.74 29.91
N VAL A 260 -20.99 25.87 30.33
CA VAL A 260 -19.92 24.93 30.00
C VAL A 260 -19.17 24.57 31.27
N ILE A 261 -19.11 23.28 31.57
CA ILE A 261 -18.36 22.71 32.68
C ILE A 261 -16.91 22.53 32.25
N THR A 262 -15.97 22.99 33.05
CA THR A 262 -14.52 22.90 32.78
C THR A 262 -13.75 22.38 34.00
N PRO A 263 -12.52 21.88 33.84
CA PRO A 263 -11.67 21.47 34.97
C PRO A 263 -11.47 22.58 36.02
N ALA A 264 -11.52 23.85 35.62
CA ALA A 264 -11.36 25.00 36.51
C ALA A 264 -12.43 25.09 37.62
N MET A 265 -13.58 24.42 37.44
CA MET A 265 -14.62 24.35 38.48
C MET A 265 -14.22 23.48 39.67
N GLY A 266 -13.26 22.56 39.47
CA GLY A 266 -12.96 21.46 40.39
C GLY A 266 -13.95 20.30 40.25
N LEU A 267 -13.48 19.08 40.52
CA LEU A 267 -14.23 17.84 40.24
C LEU A 267 -15.60 17.78 40.93
N ALA A 268 -15.69 18.18 42.20
CA ALA A 268 -16.94 18.16 42.96
C ALA A 268 -18.00 19.13 42.39
N ASN A 269 -17.60 20.35 42.03
CA ASN A 269 -18.51 21.33 41.43
C ASN A 269 -18.89 20.91 40.01
N ALA A 270 -17.96 20.34 39.24
CA ALA A 270 -18.23 19.83 37.91
C ALA A 270 -19.26 18.68 37.93
N GLN A 271 -19.11 17.73 38.86
CA GLN A 271 -20.08 16.66 39.11
C GLN A 271 -21.44 17.23 39.52
N THR A 272 -21.47 18.21 40.42
CA THR A 272 -22.71 18.88 40.86
C THR A 272 -23.40 19.60 39.70
N ALA A 273 -22.65 20.36 38.90
CA ALA A 273 -23.17 21.06 37.73
C ALA A 273 -23.78 20.07 36.72
N LEU A 274 -23.07 18.98 36.40
CA LEU A 274 -23.57 18.00 35.44
C LEU A 274 -24.80 17.26 35.98
N SER A 275 -24.75 16.77 37.22
CA SER A 275 -25.86 16.07 37.88
C SER A 275 -27.14 16.91 37.88
N ASN A 276 -27.05 18.16 38.34
CA ASN A 276 -28.22 19.03 38.48
C ASN A 276 -28.74 19.54 37.13
N THR A 277 -27.92 19.57 36.08
CA THR A 277 -28.35 20.02 34.75
C THR A 277 -28.97 18.87 33.96
N VAL A 278 -28.47 17.64 34.14
CA VAL A 278 -29.06 16.43 33.55
C VAL A 278 -30.40 16.09 34.20
N GLN A 279 -30.51 16.16 35.52
CA GLN A 279 -31.79 15.97 36.22
C GLN A 279 -32.59 17.27 36.18
N ARG A 280 -33.52 17.39 35.23
CA ARG A 280 -34.28 18.62 35.01
C ARG A 280 -35.79 18.38 35.03
N PRO A 281 -36.61 19.44 35.12
CA PRO A 281 -38.05 19.29 34.95
C PRO A 281 -38.38 18.85 33.51
N GLU A 282 -39.17 17.78 33.38
CA GLU A 282 -39.64 17.30 32.09
C GLU A 282 -40.77 18.19 31.57
N THR A 283 -40.45 19.00 30.57
CA THR A 283 -41.39 19.93 29.92
C THR A 283 -41.31 19.85 28.39
N GLY A 284 -40.74 18.76 27.87
CA GLY A 284 -40.47 18.56 26.44
C GLY A 284 -41.63 17.97 25.66
N SER A 285 -41.31 17.55 24.43
CA SER A 285 -42.22 16.97 23.46
C SER A 285 -41.84 15.52 23.21
N ALA A 286 -42.80 14.63 22.93
CA ALA A 286 -42.51 13.25 22.50
C ALA A 286 -41.86 13.15 21.09
N SER A 287 -41.55 14.28 20.45
CA SER A 287 -40.87 14.33 19.14
C SER A 287 -39.39 14.65 19.33
N GLU A 288 -38.62 13.63 19.65
CA GLU A 288 -37.23 13.77 20.08
C GLU A 288 -36.24 13.67 18.92
N GLN A 289 -35.32 14.65 18.82
CA GLN A 289 -34.43 14.79 17.67
C GLN A 289 -32.96 15.04 18.05
N GLY A 290 -32.33 14.03 18.67
CA GLY A 290 -30.97 14.09 19.20
C GLY A 290 -29.87 14.41 18.17
N ILE A 291 -29.97 13.87 16.96
CA ILE A 291 -29.01 14.14 15.87
C ILE A 291 -29.22 15.56 15.36
N TYR A 292 -30.47 15.96 15.16
CA TYR A 292 -30.81 17.32 14.73
C TYR A 292 -30.28 18.36 15.72
N VAL A 293 -30.55 18.23 17.02
CA VAL A 293 -30.10 19.23 17.98
C VAL A 293 -28.58 19.28 18.09
N THR A 294 -27.89 18.14 17.95
CA THR A 294 -26.42 18.11 17.87
C THR A 294 -25.93 18.87 16.64
N TYR A 295 -26.56 18.65 15.48
CA TYR A 295 -26.28 19.40 14.26
C TYR A 295 -26.46 20.92 14.48
N ARG A 296 -27.54 21.31 15.17
CA ARG A 296 -27.85 22.71 15.47
C ARG A 296 -26.88 23.33 16.47
N VAL A 297 -26.42 22.60 17.48
CA VAL A 297 -25.38 23.06 18.41
C VAL A 297 -24.11 23.45 17.64
N ILE A 298 -23.72 22.64 16.65
CA ILE A 298 -22.56 22.92 15.78
C ILE A 298 -22.82 24.14 14.88
N GLU A 299 -23.96 24.19 14.17
CA GLU A 299 -24.29 25.34 13.31
C GLU A 299 -24.30 26.67 14.08
N ARG A 300 -24.87 26.67 15.29
CA ARG A 300 -24.93 27.86 16.15
C ARG A 300 -23.53 28.28 16.61
N ALA A 301 -22.64 27.33 16.89
CA ALA A 301 -21.25 27.63 17.22
C ALA A 301 -20.52 28.29 16.05
N ILE A 302 -20.70 27.76 14.84
CA ILE A 302 -20.11 28.29 13.60
C ILE A 302 -20.68 29.69 13.29
N ALA A 303 -21.97 29.89 13.53
CA ALA A 303 -22.63 31.20 13.41
C ALA A 303 -22.20 32.22 14.50
N GLY A 304 -21.40 31.78 15.48
CA GLY A 304 -20.83 32.65 16.51
C GLY A 304 -21.73 32.91 17.71
N GLU A 305 -22.78 32.13 17.93
CA GLU A 305 -23.61 32.24 19.13
C GLU A 305 -22.76 31.96 20.37
N THR A 306 -22.74 32.91 21.32
CA THR A 306 -21.76 32.97 22.41
C THR A 306 -21.59 31.66 23.16
N ASN A 307 -22.69 31.03 23.58
CA ASN A 307 -22.62 29.84 24.44
C ASN A 307 -22.06 28.62 23.68
N GLN A 308 -22.51 28.39 22.45
CA GLN A 308 -22.09 27.28 21.60
C GLN A 308 -20.66 27.50 21.10
N LYS A 309 -20.31 28.73 20.72
CA LYS A 309 -18.94 29.11 20.36
C LYS A 309 -17.97 28.90 21.53
N ASN A 310 -18.38 29.25 22.75
CA ASN A 310 -17.56 29.03 23.96
C ASN A 310 -17.44 27.57 24.35
N PHE A 311 -18.36 26.71 23.90
CA PHE A 311 -18.26 25.26 24.12
C PHE A 311 -17.22 24.64 23.18
N PHE A 312 -17.32 24.83 21.86
CA PHE A 312 -16.43 24.15 20.91
C PHE A 312 -15.02 24.73 20.87
N ARG A 313 -14.04 23.83 20.76
CA ARG A 313 -12.65 24.12 20.41
C ARG A 313 -12.29 23.37 19.15
N SER A 314 -11.67 24.03 18.18
CA SER A 314 -11.30 23.39 16.90
C SER A 314 -10.26 22.28 17.07
N ASP A 315 -9.45 22.33 18.14
CA ASP A 315 -8.37 21.38 18.44
C ASP A 315 -8.76 20.26 19.43
N ALA A 316 -9.96 20.28 19.99
CA ALA A 316 -10.44 19.22 20.88
C ALA A 316 -11.06 18.04 20.13
N ALA A 317 -10.96 16.83 20.67
CA ALA A 317 -11.86 15.75 20.29
C ALA A 317 -13.32 16.12 20.65
N PHE A 318 -14.31 15.54 19.97
CA PHE A 318 -15.73 15.83 20.22
C PHE A 318 -16.50 14.53 20.47
N SER A 319 -17.15 14.45 21.63
CA SER A 319 -17.98 13.32 22.04
C SER A 319 -19.40 13.79 22.32
N VAL A 320 -20.39 13.09 21.78
CA VAL A 320 -21.79 13.28 22.16
C VAL A 320 -22.21 12.14 23.08
N ILE A 321 -23.02 12.44 24.09
CA ILE A 321 -23.69 11.46 24.93
C ILE A 321 -25.18 11.76 24.84
N LEU A 322 -25.87 11.02 23.99
CA LEU A 322 -27.32 11.08 23.87
C LEU A 322 -27.95 10.14 24.90
N ILE A 323 -28.98 10.61 25.59
CA ILE A 323 -29.85 9.78 26.43
C ILE A 323 -31.29 10.01 26.02
N SER A 324 -31.97 8.98 25.53
CA SER A 324 -33.36 9.05 25.06
C SER A 324 -34.01 7.67 25.06
N ASP A 325 -35.27 7.57 25.43
CA ASP A 325 -36.05 6.35 25.27
C ASP A 325 -36.96 6.38 24.03
N ALA A 326 -36.71 7.33 23.14
CA ALA A 326 -37.31 7.46 21.82
C ALA A 326 -36.26 7.27 20.69
N ASP A 327 -36.70 7.28 19.43
CA ASP A 327 -35.81 7.43 18.26
C ASP A 327 -35.80 8.87 17.75
N GLU A 328 -34.89 9.13 16.80
CA GLU A 328 -34.89 10.33 15.98
C GLU A 328 -36.22 10.48 15.23
N SER A 329 -37.07 11.40 15.70
CA SER A 329 -38.48 11.48 15.31
C SER A 329 -38.73 12.04 13.90
N ALA A 330 -37.69 12.49 13.20
CA ALA A 330 -37.77 13.07 11.87
C ALA A 330 -36.61 12.60 10.98
N THR A 331 -36.80 12.70 9.66
CA THR A 331 -35.84 12.18 8.67
C THR A 331 -35.32 13.27 7.72
N ALA A 332 -35.43 14.54 8.11
CA ALA A 332 -34.92 15.64 7.30
C ALA A 332 -33.37 15.64 7.26
N TYR A 333 -32.79 16.49 6.42
CA TYR A 333 -31.34 16.51 6.17
C TYR A 333 -30.48 16.52 7.44
N LYS A 334 -30.87 17.29 8.46
CA LYS A 334 -30.12 17.44 9.72
C LYS A 334 -30.30 16.26 10.69
N ASN A 335 -31.28 15.40 10.45
CA ASN A 335 -31.57 14.21 11.25
C ASN A 335 -30.82 12.97 10.73
N ILE A 336 -30.25 13.05 9.52
CA ILE A 336 -29.55 11.92 8.91
C ILE A 336 -28.15 11.77 9.55
N PRO A 337 -27.80 10.60 10.13
CA PRO A 337 -26.50 10.34 10.77
C PRO A 337 -25.28 10.78 9.96
N LYS A 338 -25.25 10.42 8.67
CA LYS A 338 -24.12 10.74 7.77
C LYS A 338 -23.92 12.24 7.57
N ASN A 339 -24.99 13.04 7.63
CA ASN A 339 -24.90 14.48 7.43
C ASN A 339 -24.32 15.18 8.66
N LEU A 340 -24.61 14.68 9.88
CA LEU A 340 -23.93 15.14 11.09
C LEU A 340 -22.43 14.83 11.06
N ILE A 341 -22.05 13.60 10.67
CA ILE A 341 -20.64 13.22 10.49
C ILE A 341 -19.97 14.14 9.45
N SER A 342 -20.63 14.37 8.32
CA SER A 342 -20.12 15.26 7.28
C SER A 342 -19.96 16.69 7.78
N LEU A 343 -20.89 17.21 8.58
CA LEU A 343 -20.79 18.56 9.15
C LEU A 343 -19.53 18.71 10.02
N VAL A 344 -19.25 17.73 10.88
CA VAL A 344 -18.06 17.74 11.74
C VAL A 344 -16.78 17.68 10.89
N ASN A 345 -16.71 16.73 9.95
CA ASN A 345 -15.52 16.53 9.11
C ASN A 345 -15.22 17.75 8.22
N THR A 346 -16.25 18.41 7.68
CA THR A 346 -16.09 19.59 6.82
C THR A 346 -15.55 20.79 7.61
N ASN A 347 -16.02 21.00 8.84
CA ASN A 347 -15.61 22.16 9.65
C ASN A 347 -14.32 21.91 10.42
N TRP A 348 -14.05 20.66 10.81
CA TRP A 348 -12.89 20.27 11.60
C TRP A 348 -12.33 18.91 11.12
N PRO A 349 -11.57 18.86 10.02
CA PRO A 349 -11.11 17.60 9.42
C PRO A 349 -10.27 16.70 10.33
N SER A 350 -9.53 17.29 11.27
CA SER A 350 -8.69 16.56 12.23
C SER A 350 -9.41 16.26 13.56
N LYS A 351 -10.63 16.75 13.75
CA LYS A 351 -11.40 16.54 14.98
C LYS A 351 -11.97 15.14 14.99
N LYS A 352 -11.55 14.36 15.97
CA LYS A 352 -12.17 13.07 16.26
C LYS A 352 -13.59 13.27 16.75
N PHE A 353 -14.50 12.45 16.28
CA PHE A 353 -15.92 12.53 16.61
C PHE A 353 -16.45 11.15 16.99
N ILE A 354 -17.10 11.07 18.15
CA ILE A 354 -17.92 9.92 18.54
C ILE A 354 -19.29 10.37 18.99
N PHE A 355 -20.27 9.49 18.83
CA PHE A 355 -21.64 9.69 19.29
C PHE A 355 -22.04 8.47 20.13
N ASN A 356 -22.07 8.64 21.44
CA ASN A 356 -22.52 7.63 22.38
C ASN A 356 -24.02 7.74 22.55
N SER A 357 -24.70 6.61 22.66
CA SER A 357 -26.16 6.56 22.82
C SER A 357 -26.53 5.71 24.02
N ILE A 358 -27.40 6.20 24.89
CA ILE A 358 -28.08 5.44 25.94
C ILE A 358 -29.54 5.43 25.53
N ILE A 359 -29.99 4.31 24.96
CA ILE A 359 -31.25 4.21 24.23
C ILE A 359 -32.01 2.92 24.58
N VAL A 360 -33.28 2.80 24.20
CA VAL A 360 -33.89 1.47 24.09
C VAL A 360 -33.26 0.79 22.88
N ARG A 361 -32.41 -0.22 23.11
CA ARG A 361 -31.66 -0.86 22.03
C ARG A 361 -32.59 -1.58 21.07
N PRO A 362 -32.37 -1.51 19.75
CA PRO A 362 -33.17 -2.25 18.77
C PRO A 362 -33.29 -3.73 19.13
N GLY A 363 -34.52 -4.20 19.34
CA GLY A 363 -34.83 -5.59 19.68
C GLY A 363 -34.84 -5.94 21.17
N ASP A 364 -34.50 -5.01 22.07
CA ASP A 364 -34.59 -5.21 23.52
C ASP A 364 -36.04 -5.06 24.01
N LYS A 365 -36.82 -6.13 23.81
CA LYS A 365 -38.23 -6.17 24.19
C LYS A 365 -38.45 -6.01 25.70
N ALA A 366 -37.50 -6.45 26.53
CA ALA A 366 -37.62 -6.33 27.97
C ALA A 366 -37.58 -4.85 28.37
N CYS A 367 -36.59 -4.12 27.88
CA CYS A 367 -36.47 -2.68 28.10
C CYS A 367 -37.66 -1.91 27.51
N TYR A 368 -38.06 -2.22 26.28
CA TYR A 368 -39.21 -1.57 25.64
C TYR A 368 -40.51 -1.73 26.47
N ASN A 369 -40.74 -2.93 27.02
CA ASN A 369 -41.94 -3.23 27.80
C ASN A 369 -41.97 -2.59 29.20
N GLU A 370 -40.91 -1.90 29.63
CA GLU A 370 -40.92 -1.06 30.85
C GLU A 370 -41.66 0.28 30.65
N GLY A 371 -42.35 0.45 29.52
CA GLY A 371 -43.12 1.66 29.20
C GLY A 371 -42.32 2.71 28.43
N ARG A 372 -41.28 2.29 27.71
CA ARG A 372 -40.42 3.18 26.92
C ARG A 372 -41.05 3.52 25.57
N GLU A 373 -40.76 4.71 25.05
CA GLU A 373 -41.48 5.26 23.89
C GLU A 373 -41.18 4.52 22.57
N ALA A 374 -39.90 4.30 22.25
CA ALA A 374 -39.49 3.63 21.02
C ALA A 374 -38.10 2.98 21.16
N TYR A 375 -37.81 2.01 20.28
CA TYR A 375 -36.41 1.65 20.02
C TYR A 375 -35.68 2.84 19.40
N GLY A 376 -34.37 2.99 19.62
CA GLY A 376 -33.55 4.05 19.00
C GLY A 376 -32.64 3.58 17.85
N PRO A 377 -33.16 2.98 16.76
CA PRO A 377 -32.32 2.44 15.69
C PRO A 377 -31.49 3.50 14.97
N THR A 378 -31.94 4.74 14.88
CA THR A 378 -31.18 5.80 14.19
C THR A 378 -29.94 6.20 15.00
N TYR A 379 -30.07 6.28 16.33
CA TYR A 379 -28.97 6.54 17.25
C TYR A 379 -28.00 5.36 17.37
N ASP A 380 -28.50 4.11 17.39
CA ASP A 380 -27.68 2.89 17.29
C ASP A 380 -26.85 2.90 16.01
N ALA A 381 -27.48 3.18 14.86
CA ALA A 381 -26.80 3.24 13.56
C ALA A 381 -25.69 4.31 13.53
N LEU A 382 -25.94 5.51 14.05
CA LEU A 382 -24.92 6.56 14.15
C LEU A 382 -23.75 6.14 15.05
N SER A 383 -24.04 5.55 16.21
CA SER A 383 -23.02 5.06 17.14
C SER A 383 -22.14 3.98 16.47
N ARG A 384 -22.73 3.10 15.67
CA ARG A 384 -21.99 2.08 14.89
C ARG A 384 -21.10 2.69 13.81
N LEU A 385 -21.59 3.71 13.09
CA LEU A 385 -20.78 4.44 12.11
C LEU A 385 -19.56 5.12 12.75
N LEU A 386 -19.62 5.43 14.05
CA LEU A 386 -18.57 6.08 14.81
C LEU A 386 -17.79 5.12 15.73
N GLY A 387 -17.66 3.86 15.30
CA GLY A 387 -16.71 2.91 15.87
C GLY A 387 -17.23 2.17 17.10
N TYR A 388 -18.52 1.85 17.17
CA TYR A 388 -19.06 0.98 18.22
C TYR A 388 -18.25 -0.31 18.37
N GLY A 389 -17.84 -0.61 19.60
CA GLY A 389 -17.05 -1.80 19.92
C GLY A 389 -15.56 -1.67 19.63
N THR A 390 -15.06 -0.47 19.29
CA THR A 390 -13.63 -0.19 19.11
C THR A 390 -13.08 0.70 20.22
N VAL A 391 -11.77 0.64 20.47
CA VAL A 391 -11.09 1.52 21.45
C VAL A 391 -11.23 2.98 21.04
N GLY A 392 -11.67 3.82 21.97
CA GLY A 392 -11.95 5.24 21.71
C GLY A 392 -13.08 5.49 20.70
N GLY A 393 -13.91 4.49 20.40
CA GLY A 393 -15.11 4.60 19.56
C GLY A 393 -16.39 4.72 20.39
N SER A 394 -17.52 4.97 19.72
CA SER A 394 -18.81 5.12 20.39
C SER A 394 -19.21 3.93 21.29
N ILE A 395 -19.98 4.22 22.34
CA ILE A 395 -20.62 3.22 23.20
C ILE A 395 -22.15 3.28 23.02
N ILE A 396 -22.79 2.12 22.94
CA ILE A 396 -24.25 1.97 22.92
C ILE A 396 -24.67 1.37 24.26
N GLY A 397 -25.24 2.20 25.11
CA GLY A 397 -25.86 1.88 26.38
C GLY A 397 -27.33 1.48 26.27
N THR A 398 -28.00 1.35 27.41
CA THR A 398 -29.44 1.12 27.55
C THR A 398 -30.04 2.07 28.59
N VAL A 399 -31.22 2.62 28.29
CA VAL A 399 -32.02 3.42 29.23
C VAL A 399 -32.64 2.57 30.33
N CYS A 400 -32.71 1.24 30.22
CA CYS A 400 -33.33 0.39 31.24
C CYS A 400 -32.31 -0.24 32.22
N ALA A 401 -31.10 0.33 32.31
CA ALA A 401 -30.15 -0.16 33.30
C ALA A 401 -30.58 0.23 34.72
N SER A 402 -30.48 -0.72 35.64
CA SER A 402 -30.71 -0.47 37.07
C SER A 402 -29.64 0.43 37.70
N ASP A 403 -28.43 0.46 37.12
CA ASP A 403 -27.34 1.39 37.47
C ASP A 403 -26.58 1.84 36.21
N TYR A 404 -26.50 3.15 36.01
CA TYR A 404 -25.81 3.77 34.86
C TYR A 404 -24.30 3.97 35.08
N GLY A 405 -23.78 3.72 36.29
CA GLY A 405 -22.37 3.96 36.64
C GLY A 405 -21.40 3.24 35.70
N ALA A 406 -21.64 1.96 35.40
CA ALA A 406 -20.80 1.19 34.48
C ALA A 406 -20.86 1.73 33.04
N GLN A 407 -22.04 2.14 32.58
CA GLN A 407 -22.22 2.68 31.22
C GLN A 407 -21.53 4.04 31.08
N LEU A 408 -21.68 4.92 32.06
CA LEU A 408 -21.04 6.23 32.11
C LEU A 408 -19.52 6.12 32.28
N ALA A 409 -19.03 5.16 33.06
CA ALA A 409 -17.61 4.85 33.14
C ALA A 409 -17.06 4.35 31.78
N GLY A 410 -17.77 3.44 31.11
CA GLY A 410 -17.35 2.96 29.78
C GLY A 410 -17.32 4.07 28.72
N ILE A 411 -18.32 4.95 28.71
CA ILE A 411 -18.33 6.14 27.86
C ILE A 411 -17.14 7.04 28.20
N GLY A 412 -16.91 7.35 29.49
CA GLY A 412 -15.80 8.17 29.93
C GLY A 412 -14.43 7.58 29.56
N GLN A 413 -14.27 6.27 29.67
CA GLN A 413 -13.06 5.56 29.24
C GLN A 413 -12.84 5.71 27.73
N SER A 414 -13.89 5.54 26.92
CA SER A 414 -13.80 5.74 25.48
C SER A 414 -13.42 7.19 25.12
N VAL A 415 -14.06 8.16 25.76
CA VAL A 415 -13.73 9.59 25.62
C VAL A 415 -12.25 9.85 25.93
N SER A 416 -11.72 9.30 27.02
CA SER A 416 -10.30 9.42 27.37
C SER A 416 -9.36 8.69 26.40
N GLN A 417 -9.83 7.64 25.73
CA GLN A 417 -9.07 6.94 24.70
C GLN A 417 -9.04 7.69 23.36
N MET A 418 -9.98 8.60 23.09
CA MET A 418 -9.97 9.41 21.86
C MET A 418 -8.67 10.19 21.71
N VAL A 419 -8.05 10.67 22.79
CA VAL A 419 -6.79 11.43 22.73
C VAL A 419 -5.53 10.54 22.68
N LYS A 420 -5.71 9.22 22.69
CA LYS A 420 -4.64 8.20 22.70
C LYS A 420 -4.62 7.31 21.48
N THR A 421 -5.46 7.57 20.48
CA THR A 421 -5.62 6.68 19.33
C THR A 421 -5.15 7.30 18.01
N MET A 422 -4.85 6.51 17.00
CA MET A 422 -4.78 6.98 15.61
C MET A 422 -5.42 5.96 14.69
N ASP A 423 -6.27 6.42 13.78
CA ASP A 423 -6.92 5.54 12.80
C ASP A 423 -5.95 5.16 11.67
N LEU A 424 -6.00 3.91 11.26
CA LEU A 424 -5.29 3.32 10.13
C LEU A 424 -6.25 3.14 8.95
N ASP A 425 -5.79 3.49 7.75
CA ASP A 425 -6.57 3.35 6.52
C ASP A 425 -6.78 1.86 6.12
N CYS A 426 -5.95 0.94 6.61
CA CYS A 426 -6.13 -0.51 6.49
C CYS A 426 -5.42 -1.26 7.64
N ALA A 427 -5.78 -2.54 7.84
CA ALA A 427 -5.18 -3.38 8.88
C ALA A 427 -3.72 -3.70 8.52
N PRO A 428 -2.74 -3.37 9.38
CA PRO A 428 -1.33 -3.61 9.08
C PRO A 428 -1.01 -5.10 9.17
N ILE A 429 -0.04 -5.53 8.36
CA ILE A 429 0.48 -6.90 8.39
C ILE A 429 1.51 -7.01 9.51
N GLY A 430 1.33 -8.00 10.37
CA GLY A 430 2.11 -8.19 11.58
C GLY A 430 1.34 -7.71 12.81
N SER A 431 1.16 -8.60 13.78
CA SER A 431 0.35 -8.37 14.98
C SER A 431 1.10 -7.68 16.13
N THR A 432 2.21 -6.99 15.85
CA THR A 432 3.11 -6.43 16.88
C THR A 432 3.34 -4.93 16.69
N THR A 433 3.86 -4.26 17.72
CA THR A 433 4.27 -2.85 17.75
C THR A 433 5.41 -2.50 16.78
N ALA A 434 5.78 -3.41 15.88
CA ALA A 434 6.77 -3.20 14.83
C ALA A 434 6.13 -3.14 13.43
N SER A 435 4.81 -3.37 13.30
CA SER A 435 4.13 -3.37 11.99
C SER A 435 3.83 -1.97 11.45
N VAL A 436 3.97 -0.93 12.27
CA VAL A 436 3.72 0.46 11.88
C VAL A 436 4.86 1.36 12.34
N ILE A 437 5.56 2.01 11.43
CA ILE A 437 6.54 3.03 11.80
C ILE A 437 5.77 4.32 12.10
N VAL A 438 5.96 4.86 13.29
CA VAL A 438 5.33 6.12 13.73
C VAL A 438 6.40 7.20 13.81
N MET A 439 6.26 8.24 13.00
CA MET A 439 7.09 9.44 13.08
C MET A 439 6.25 10.62 13.54
N LYS A 440 6.79 11.45 14.43
CA LYS A 440 6.24 12.74 14.84
C LYS A 440 7.18 13.85 14.37
N ASP A 441 6.66 14.79 13.59
CA ASP A 441 7.39 15.96 13.09
C ASP A 441 8.74 15.58 12.42
N GLY A 442 8.74 14.44 11.70
CA GLY A 442 9.93 13.93 10.99
C GLY A 442 10.89 13.08 11.84
N SER A 443 10.65 12.92 13.13
CA SER A 443 11.47 12.09 14.04
C SER A 443 10.72 10.84 14.49
N ASN A 444 11.43 9.75 14.79
CA ASN A 444 10.80 8.54 15.35
C ASN A 444 10.06 8.88 16.65
N TYR A 445 8.79 8.51 16.73
CA TYR A 445 7.99 8.66 17.94
C TYR A 445 8.11 7.38 18.78
N THR A 446 8.53 7.52 20.04
CA THR A 446 8.98 6.39 20.87
C THR A 446 7.94 5.89 21.88
N ASP A 447 6.79 6.55 21.99
CA ASP A 447 5.74 6.09 22.89
C ASP A 447 5.22 4.72 22.44
N SER A 448 5.08 3.80 23.39
CA SER A 448 4.58 2.47 23.11
C SER A 448 3.11 2.52 22.72
N TYR A 449 2.75 1.70 21.74
CA TYR A 449 1.39 1.59 21.24
C TYR A 449 1.05 0.13 20.93
N GLU A 450 -0.24 -0.18 20.87
CA GLU A 450 -0.77 -1.45 20.39
C GLU A 450 -1.55 -1.26 19.10
N VAL A 451 -1.55 -2.27 18.22
CA VAL A 451 -2.43 -2.31 17.05
C VAL A 451 -3.70 -3.05 17.45
N GLN A 452 -4.84 -2.36 17.44
CA GLN A 452 -6.15 -2.93 17.72
C GLN A 452 -7.10 -2.69 16.54
N GLY A 453 -7.21 -3.68 15.66
CA GLY A 453 -7.98 -3.56 14.41
C GLY A 453 -7.39 -2.49 13.50
N LEU A 454 -8.15 -1.41 13.27
CA LEU A 454 -7.74 -0.25 12.46
C LEU A 454 -7.25 0.92 13.30
N LYS A 455 -6.85 0.70 14.55
CA LYS A 455 -6.37 1.76 15.44
C LYS A 455 -5.01 1.42 16.01
N LEU A 456 -4.14 2.44 16.08
CA LEU A 456 -3.05 2.47 17.03
C LEU A 456 -3.57 3.00 18.36
N VAL A 457 -3.26 2.32 19.46
CA VAL A 457 -3.64 2.72 20.82
C VAL A 457 -2.36 2.97 21.60
N PHE A 458 -2.08 4.24 21.89
CA PHE A 458 -0.89 4.69 22.59
C PHE A 458 -1.11 4.60 24.11
N GLN A 459 -0.03 4.32 24.85
CA GLN A 459 -0.08 4.31 26.32
C GLN A 459 -0.38 5.70 26.88
N ASN A 460 0.27 6.72 26.30
CA ASN A 460 0.13 8.11 26.70
C ASN A 460 -0.76 8.90 25.73
N ASN A 461 -1.17 10.08 26.19
CA ASN A 461 -1.84 11.06 25.36
C ASN A 461 -0.90 11.50 24.23
N LEU A 462 -1.44 11.61 23.02
CA LEU A 462 -0.66 11.97 21.83
C LEU A 462 -0.30 13.45 21.85
N PRO A 463 0.98 13.85 21.95
CA PRO A 463 1.34 15.26 21.93
C PRO A 463 0.98 15.89 20.58
N ALA A 464 0.69 17.19 20.58
CA ALA A 464 0.40 17.91 19.34
C ALA A 464 1.58 17.82 18.35
N GLY A 465 1.26 17.66 17.06
CA GLY A 465 2.24 17.50 15.99
C GLY A 465 1.67 16.81 14.75
N SER A 466 2.49 16.74 13.71
CA SER A 466 2.22 15.97 12.49
C SER A 466 2.78 14.57 12.64
N TYR A 467 1.93 13.56 12.45
CA TYR A 467 2.32 12.16 12.54
C TYR A 467 2.27 11.50 11.17
N THR A 468 3.36 10.83 10.81
CA THR A 468 3.44 9.98 9.62
C THR A 468 3.44 8.52 10.08
N LEU A 469 2.48 7.76 9.58
CA LEU A 469 2.34 6.32 9.83
C LEU A 469 2.72 5.57 8.55
N SER A 470 3.73 4.71 8.62
CA SER A 470 4.20 3.90 7.49
C SER A 470 4.09 2.42 7.80
N TYR A 471 3.35 1.67 7.00
CA TYR A 471 3.06 0.25 7.25
C TYR A 471 2.64 -0.48 5.97
N ARG A 472 2.60 -1.82 6.04
CA ARG A 472 2.11 -2.67 4.95
C ARG A 472 0.72 -3.18 5.24
N CYS A 473 -0.15 -3.23 4.25
CA CYS A 473 -1.41 -3.96 4.34
C CYS A 473 -1.69 -4.76 3.07
N GLN A 474 -2.63 -5.71 3.16
CA GLN A 474 -3.08 -6.51 2.02
C GLN A 474 -3.83 -5.67 0.99
#